data_AF-A0A6V8Q0D3-F1
#
_entry.id   AF-A0A6V8Q0D3-F1
#
_cell.length_a   1.000
_cell.length_b   1.000
_cell.length_c   1.000
_cell.angle_alpha   90.00
_cell.angle_beta   90.00
_cell.angle_gamma   90.00
#
_symmetry.space_group_name_H-M   'P 1'
#
loop_
_entity.id
_entity.type
_entity.pdbx_description
1 polymer ?
#
loop_
_entity_poly.entity_id
_entity_poly.type
_entity_poly.pdbx_seq_one_letter_code
_entity_poly.pdbx_strand_id
1 'polypeptide(L)'
;MGVDFLTPKPEKGKGRKHRHRLVQPDLRARTLEGAEIALKHNWECSLSGILPEDGGTTVTLRVADIVSSLALKGIALGERY
;
A
#
# COMPACT_ATOMS: atom_id res chain seq x y z
N MET A 1 -0.15 -11.87 -13.61
CA MET A 1 0.26 -10.51 -13.17
C MET A 1 0.70 -10.62 -11.72
N GLY A 2 1.95 -10.25 -11.40
CA GLY A 2 2.39 -10.15 -10.00
C GLY A 2 1.83 -8.88 -9.37
N VAL A 3 1.49 -8.93 -8.09
CA VAL A 3 1.09 -7.74 -7.31
C VAL A 3 2.35 -7.23 -6.61
N ASP A 4 2.76 -5.99 -6.93
CA ASP A 4 3.85 -5.31 -6.22
C ASP A 4 3.27 -4.49 -5.07
N PHE A 5 3.70 -4.80 -3.85
CA PHE A 5 3.36 -4.00 -2.67
C PHE A 5 4.27 -2.78 -2.57
N LEU A 6 3.72 -1.64 -2.14
CA LEU A 6 4.48 -0.42 -1.86
C LEU A 6 4.68 -0.26 -0.36
N THR A 7 5.84 0.25 0.05
CA THR A 7 6.12 0.59 1.44
C THR A 7 6.84 1.94 1.53
N PRO A 8 6.59 2.74 2.57
CA PRO A 8 7.36 3.96 2.81
C PRO A 8 8.84 3.68 3.02
N LYS A 9 9.61 4.75 2.91
CA LYS A 9 11.03 4.76 3.25
C LYS A 9 11.23 4.23 4.68
N PRO A 10 12.15 3.27 4.88
CA PRO A 10 12.44 2.78 6.22
C PRO A 10 13.08 3.90 7.06
N GLU A 11 12.99 3.76 8.38
CA GLU A 11 13.67 4.63 9.34
C GLU A 11 15.18 4.76 9.03
N LYS A 12 15.77 5.89 9.41
CA LYS A 12 17.23 6.10 9.25
C LYS A 12 18.00 4.94 9.89
N GLY A 13 18.96 4.39 9.15
CA GLY A 13 19.77 3.24 9.59
C GLY A 13 19.18 1.86 9.27
N LYS A 14 17.94 1.76 8.77
CA LYS A 14 17.33 0.48 8.38
C LYS A 14 17.19 0.35 6.87
N GLY A 15 17.64 -0.79 6.31
CA GLY A 15 17.06 -1.40 5.11
C GLY A 15 17.03 -0.62 3.79
N ARG A 16 17.78 0.46 3.59
CA ARG A 16 17.75 1.27 2.34
C ARG A 16 18.69 0.76 1.23
N LYS A 17 19.34 -0.40 1.38
CA LYS A 17 20.30 -0.90 0.37
C LYS A 17 19.64 -1.24 -0.98
N HIS A 18 18.35 -1.59 -0.99
CA HIS A 18 17.64 -2.01 -2.20
C HIS A 18 16.25 -1.39 -2.28
N ARG A 19 15.74 -1.25 -3.52
CA ARG A 19 14.36 -0.78 -3.78
C ARG A 19 13.31 -1.74 -3.22
N HIS A 20 13.56 -3.05 -3.17
CA HIS A 20 12.66 -4.01 -2.54
C HIS A 20 13.22 -4.47 -1.20
N ARG A 21 12.36 -4.58 -0.19
CA ARG A 21 12.71 -5.09 1.14
C ARG A 21 11.61 -5.99 1.70
N LEU A 22 11.99 -6.88 2.59
CA LEU A 22 11.04 -7.64 3.40
C LEU A 22 10.45 -6.69 4.45
N VAL A 23 9.12 -6.64 4.56
CA VAL A 23 8.40 -5.80 5.53
C VAL A 23 7.89 -6.65 6.70
N GLN A 24 7.44 -7.87 6.41
CA GLN A 24 7.04 -8.91 7.36
C GLN A 24 7.30 -10.28 6.69
N PRO A 25 7.23 -11.41 7.42
CA PRO A 25 7.31 -12.74 6.81
C PRO A 25 6.36 -12.82 5.60
N ASP A 26 6.88 -13.34 4.49
CA ASP A 26 6.16 -13.52 3.23
C ASP A 26 5.62 -12.24 2.55
N LEU A 27 6.00 -11.05 3.02
CA LEU A 27 5.64 -9.78 2.38
C LEU A 27 6.89 -8.98 1.98
N ARG A 28 7.24 -9.08 0.70
CA ARG A 28 8.18 -8.14 0.06
C ARG A 28 7.43 -6.96 -0.50
N ALA A 29 7.98 -5.77 -0.28
CA ALA A 29 7.44 -4.54 -0.83
C ALA A 29 8.55 -3.66 -1.41
N ARG A 30 8.20 -2.88 -2.44
CA ARG A 30 9.03 -1.84 -3.01
C ARG A 30 8.93 -0.58 -2.18
N THR A 31 10.09 -0.05 -1.79
CA THR A 31 10.22 1.24 -1.14
C THR A 31 9.92 2.35 -2.16
N LEU A 32 8.96 3.20 -1.82
CA LEU A 32 8.61 4.41 -2.56
C LEU A 32 8.61 5.58 -1.58
N GLU A 33 9.40 6.61 -1.87
CA GLU A 33 9.43 7.82 -1.06
C GLU A 33 8.11 8.59 -1.25
N GLY A 34 7.46 8.99 -0.15
CA GLY A 34 6.13 9.61 -0.20
C GLY A 34 4.96 8.61 -0.10
N ALA A 35 5.20 7.30 -0.08
CA ALA A 35 4.14 6.29 0.04
C ALA A 35 3.34 6.38 1.36
N GLU A 36 3.90 7.02 2.38
CA GLU A 36 3.23 7.30 3.65
C GLU A 36 1.95 8.14 3.50
N ILE A 37 1.78 8.86 2.37
CA ILE A 37 0.57 9.62 2.09
C ILE A 37 -0.66 8.71 2.07
N ALA A 38 -0.55 7.50 1.51
CA ALA A 38 -1.64 6.52 1.47
C ALA A 38 -2.09 6.03 2.85
N LEU A 39 -1.17 6.01 3.82
CA LEU A 39 -1.48 5.64 5.19
C LEU A 39 -2.17 6.76 5.97
N LYS A 40 -1.98 8.02 5.55
CA LYS A 40 -2.58 9.21 6.18
C LYS A 40 -3.89 9.62 5.51
N HIS A 41 -3.97 9.48 4.19
CA HIS A 41 -5.08 9.92 3.35
C HIS A 41 -5.73 8.69 2.71
N ASN A 42 -6.69 8.14 3.45
CA ASN A 42 -7.50 7.01 3.05
C ASN A 42 -8.90 7.19 3.62
N TRP A 43 -9.82 6.41 3.08
CA TRP A 43 -11.17 6.28 3.61
C TRP A 43 -11.43 4.82 3.96
N GLU A 44 -12.33 4.62 4.92
CA GLU A 44 -12.71 3.30 5.40
C GLU A 44 -13.90 2.76 4.58
N CYS A 45 -13.70 1.59 3.98
CA CYS A 45 -14.70 0.89 3.18
C CYS A 45 -15.04 -0.43 3.86
N SER A 46 -16.33 -0.64 4.17
CA SER A 46 -16.82 -1.93 4.67
C SER A 46 -17.30 -2.76 3.48
N LEU A 47 -16.76 -3.98 3.35
CA LEU A 47 -17.16 -4.96 2.36
C LEU A 47 -17.79 -6.15 3.06
N SER A 48 -19.07 -6.37 2.81
CA SER A 48 -19.81 -7.53 3.31
C SER A 48 -20.07 -8.52 2.18
N GLY A 49 -20.04 -9.81 2.48
CA GLY A 49 -20.29 -10.87 1.52
C GLY A 49 -20.59 -12.20 2.19
N ILE A 50 -21.02 -13.16 1.39
CA ILE A 50 -21.22 -14.55 1.82
C ILE A 50 -20.02 -15.34 1.32
N LEU A 51 -19.31 -15.99 2.23
CA LEU A 51 -18.24 -16.94 1.95
C LEU A 51 -18.83 -18.22 1.35
N PRO A 52 -18.00 -19.05 0.67
CA PRO A 52 -18.40 -20.42 0.37
C PRO A 52 -18.93 -21.11 1.64
N GLU A 53 -19.98 -21.94 1.49
CA GLU A 53 -20.68 -22.60 2.61
C GLU A 53 -21.53 -21.65 3.50
N ASP A 54 -22.12 -20.61 2.89
CA ASP A 54 -23.14 -19.73 3.50
C ASP A 54 -22.68 -18.90 4.73
N GLY A 55 -21.37 -18.81 4.98
CA GLY A 55 -20.83 -17.98 6.06
C GLY A 55 -20.85 -16.49 5.74
N GLY A 56 -21.62 -15.68 6.47
CA GLY A 56 -21.57 -14.22 6.34
C GLY A 56 -20.26 -13.64 6.87
N THR A 57 -19.62 -12.74 6.10
CA THR A 57 -18.41 -12.03 6.52
C THR A 57 -18.52 -10.53 6.21
N THR A 58 -17.87 -9.72 7.04
CA THR A 58 -17.67 -8.30 6.80
C THR A 58 -16.21 -7.97 7.08
N VAL A 59 -15.55 -7.32 6.13
CA VAL A 59 -14.17 -6.86 6.25
C VAL A 59 -14.12 -5.36 6.05
N THR A 60 -13.41 -4.69 6.97
CA THR A 60 -13.10 -3.27 6.86
C THR A 60 -11.75 -3.09 6.17
N LEU A 61 -11.74 -2.32 5.09
CA LEU A 61 -10.56 -1.99 4.30
C LEU A 61 -10.30 -0.48 4.33
N ARG A 62 -9.02 -0.10 4.29
CA ARG A 62 -8.62 1.30 4.06
C ARG A 62 -8.22 1.44 2.60
N VAL A 63 -8.89 2.34 1.91
CA VAL A 63 -8.69 2.60 0.48
C VAL A 63 -8.11 4.00 0.31
N ALA A 64 -7.07 4.13 -0.53
CA ALA A 64 -6.49 5.43 -0.84
C ALA A 64 -7.57 6.40 -1.34
N ASP A 65 -7.60 7.60 -0.77
CA ASP A 65 -8.52 8.65 -1.21
C ASP A 65 -7.97 9.37 -2.46
N ILE A 66 -8.67 10.43 -2.89
CA ILE A 66 -8.27 11.23 -4.05
C ILE A 66 -6.92 11.95 -3.83
N VAL A 67 -6.63 12.40 -2.61
CA VAL A 67 -5.38 13.11 -2.28
C VAL A 67 -4.20 12.15 -2.44
N SER A 68 -4.29 10.97 -1.83
CA SER A 68 -3.29 9.91 -1.99
C SER A 68 -3.14 9.45 -3.43
N SER A 69 -4.25 9.25 -4.13
CA SER A 69 -4.24 8.80 -5.52
C SER A 69 -3.51 9.79 -6.44
N LEU A 70 -3.77 11.08 -6.28
CA LEU A 70 -3.11 12.14 -7.03
C LEU A 70 -1.63 12.26 -6.65
N ALA A 71 -1.31 12.23 -5.35
CA ALA A 71 0.07 12.33 -4.86
C ALA A 71 0.93 11.16 -5.36
N LEU A 72 0.46 9.92 -5.19
CA LEU A 72 1.17 8.72 -5.65
C LEU A 72 1.32 8.70 -7.18
N LYS A 73 0.30 9.14 -7.92
CA LYS A 73 0.39 9.25 -9.37
C LYS A 73 1.41 10.31 -9.78
N GLY A 74 1.45 11.45 -9.09
CA GLY A 74 2.45 12.50 -9.27
C GLY A 74 3.87 11.98 -9.06
N ILE A 75 4.11 11.23 -7.99
CA ILE A 75 5.41 10.60 -7.72
C ILE A 75 5.78 9.61 -8.84
N ALA A 76 4.84 8.76 -9.26
CA ALA A 76 5.08 7.78 -10.33
C ALA A 76 5.43 8.43 -11.68
N LEU A 77 4.85 9.60 -11.98
CA LEU A 77 5.20 10.39 -13.17
C LEU A 77 6.55 11.10 -13.00
N GLY A 78 6.83 11.63 -11.81
CA GLY A 78 8.07 12.30 -11.48
C GLY A 78 9.29 11.38 -11.43
N GLU A 79 9.16 10.11 -11.01
CA GLU A 79 10.26 9.13 -11.06
C GLU A 79 10.61 8.69 -12.49
N ARG A 80 9.77 9.01 -13.49
CA ARG A 80 9.95 8.60 -14.89
C ARG A 80 10.82 9.57 -15.71
N TYR A 81 11.17 10.72 -15.14
CA TYR A 81 12.03 11.76 -15.70
C TYR A 81 13.11 12.14 -14.69
#